data_AF-A0A534U2B8-F1
#
_entry.id   AF-A0A534U2B8-F1
#
_cell.length_a   1.000
_cell.length_b   1.000
_cell.length_c   1.000
_cell.angle_alpha   90.00
_cell.angle_beta   90.00
_cell.angle_gamma   90.00
#
_symmetry.space_group_name_H-M   'P 1'
#
loop_
_entity.id
_entity.type
_entity.pdbx_description
1 polymer ?
#
loop_
_entity_poly.entity_id
_entity_poly.type
_entity_poly.pdbx_seq_one_letter_code
_entity_poly.pdbx_strand_id
1 'polypeptide(L)' 'MPDTPIVFEDVEVLSATDLTMRCRVGGIVVIIGRGQPLSGTTIRAAHDRGRLVLPRWAVHDLGLPEPAAD' A
#
# COMPACT_ATOMS: atom_id res chain seq x y z
N MET A 1 -18.48 -12.17 0.05
CA MET A 1 -18.33 -10.99 0.93
C MET A 1 -17.28 -10.10 0.30
N PRO A 2 -17.43 -8.77 0.25
CA PRO A 2 -16.28 -7.94 -0.09
C PRO A 2 -15.21 -8.19 0.98
N ASP A 3 -14.03 -8.68 0.58
CA ASP A 3 -12.90 -8.85 1.50
C ASP A 3 -12.61 -7.51 2.16
N THR A 4 -12.54 -7.49 3.50
CA THR A 4 -12.21 -6.28 4.26
C THR A 4 -10.86 -5.74 3.77
N PRO A 5 -10.77 -4.46 3.40
CA PRO A 5 -9.52 -3.87 2.94
C PRO A 5 -8.48 -3.86 4.06
N ILE A 6 -7.21 -3.99 3.67
CA ILE A 6 -6.09 -3.96 4.60
C ILE A 6 -5.50 -2.55 4.62
N VAL A 7 -5.30 -2.03 5.83
CA VAL A 7 -4.78 -0.68 6.05
C VAL A 7 -3.36 -0.78 6.57
N PHE A 8 -2.42 -0.18 5.84
CA PHE A 8 -1.06 0.02 6.30
C PHE A 8 -0.87 1.48 6.69
N GLU A 9 -0.44 1.69 7.92
CA GLU A 9 0.00 3.00 8.38
C GLU A 9 1.51 3.15 8.15
N ASP A 10 1.98 4.39 8.17
CA ASP A 10 3.41 4.73 8.10
C ASP A 10 4.15 4.23 6.84
N VAL A 11 3.45 4.19 5.70
CA VAL A 11 4.03 3.78 4.41
C VAL A 11 4.79 4.93 3.78
N GLU A 12 6.04 4.69 3.39
CA GLU A 12 6.91 5.64 2.71
C GLU A 12 6.97 5.36 1.21
N VAL A 13 6.75 6.36 0.36
CA VAL A 13 6.94 6.25 -1.10
C VAL A 13 8.38 6.61 -1.46
N LEU A 14 9.15 5.63 -1.89
CA LEU A 14 10.55 5.80 -2.29
C LEU A 14 10.68 6.44 -3.69
N SER A 15 9.76 6.09 -4.60
CA SER A 15 9.70 6.64 -5.96
C SER A 15 8.32 6.41 -6.55
N ALA A 16 7.87 7.31 -7.43
CA ALA A 16 6.59 7.18 -8.12
C ALA A 16 6.73 7.48 -9.62
N THR A 17 5.97 6.75 -10.43
CA THR A 17 5.70 7.04 -11.84
C THR A 17 4.20 7.25 -12.03
N ASP A 18 3.76 7.52 -13.26
CA ASP A 18 2.34 7.59 -13.56
C ASP A 18 1.59 6.26 -13.44
N LEU A 19 2.31 5.13 -13.38
CA LEU A 19 1.72 3.80 -13.33
C LEU A 19 1.93 3.08 -11.99
N THR A 20 3.02 3.38 -11.30
CA THR A 20 3.44 2.60 -10.12
C THR A 20 4.08 3.47 -9.05
N MET A 21 3.95 3.05 -7.79
CA MET A 21 4.69 3.59 -6.66
C MET A 21 5.56 2.49 -6.05
N ARG A 22 6.83 2.78 -5.79
CA ARG A 22 7.70 1.92 -5.00
C ARG A 22 7.58 2.36 -3.55
N CYS A 23 7.01 1.51 -2.71
CA CYS A 23 6.68 1.84 -1.33
C CYS A 23 7.45 0.96 -0.36
N ARG A 24 7.83 1.53 0.79
CA ARG A 24 8.30 0.79 1.96
C ARG A 24 7.14 0.64 2.94
N VAL A 25 6.77 -0.61 3.22
CA VAL A 25 5.68 -1.01 4.13
C VAL A 25 6.29 -1.92 5.20
N GLY A 26 6.33 -1.48 6.46
CA GLY A 26 6.89 -2.29 7.55
C GLY A 26 8.31 -2.82 7.31
N GLY A 27 9.14 -2.07 6.58
CA GLY A 27 10.51 -2.47 6.19
C GLY A 27 10.63 -3.26 4.88
N ILE A 28 9.51 -3.70 4.29
CA ILE A 28 9.48 -4.41 3.01
C ILE A 28 9.27 -3.40 1.88
N VAL A 29 10.04 -3.52 0.80
CA VAL A 29 9.89 -2.65 -0.38
C VAL A 29 9.08 -3.38 -1.45
N VAL A 30 7.95 -2.80 -1.85
CA VAL A 30 7.01 -3.35 -2.84
C VAL A 30 6.71 -2.34 -3.95
N ILE A 31 6.27 -2.84 -5.11
CA ILE A 31 5.80 -2.01 -6.22
C ILE A 31 4.28 -2.10 -6.25
N ILE A 32 3.61 -0.97 -6.12
CA ILE A 32 2.16 -0.84 -6.09
C ILE A 32 1.70 -0.15 -7.37
N GLY A 33 0.83 -0.81 -8.14
CA GLY A 33 0.20 -0.21 -9.31
C GLY A 33 -0.86 0.83 -8.91
N ARG A 34 -0.99 1.92 -9.66
CA ARG A 34 -1.95 3.02 -9.35
C ARG A 34 -3.41 2.58 -9.22
N GLY A 35 -3.79 1.43 -9.78
CA GLY A 35 -5.14 0.88 -9.66
C GLY A 35 -5.39 0.01 -8.42
N GLN A 36 -4.36 -0.29 -7.62
CA GLN A 36 -4.48 -1.11 -6.42
C GLN A 36 -4.95 -0.33 -5.17
N PRO A 37 -4.45 0.90 -4.90
CA PRO A 37 -4.88 1.65 -3.73
C PRO A 37 -6.38 1.98 -3.75
N LEU A 38 -7.02 1.80 -2.60
CA LEU A 38 -8.42 2.12 -2.38
C LEU A 38 -8.58 3.50 -1.73
N SER A 39 -9.84 3.97 -1.66
CA SER A 39 -10.23 5.14 -0.90
C SER A 39 -9.70 5.08 0.53
N GLY A 40 -9.21 6.21 1.04
CA GLY A 40 -8.53 6.30 2.33
C GLY A 40 -7.00 6.27 2.24
N THR A 41 -6.43 5.91 1.07
CA THR A 41 -4.99 6.09 0.81
C THR A 41 -4.63 7.57 0.75
N THR A 42 -3.58 7.98 1.47
CA THR A 42 -3.09 9.36 1.51
C THR A 42 -1.79 9.56 0.74
N ILE A 43 -1.02 8.50 0.51
CA ILE A 43 0.22 8.55 -0.28
C ILE A 43 -0.09 8.57 -1.79
N ARG A 44 0.61 9.40 -2.56
CA ARG A 44 0.34 9.65 -3.98
C ARG A 44 1.61 9.88 -4.82
N ALA A 45 2.66 10.44 -4.24
CA ALA A 45 3.87 10.87 -4.92
C ALA A 45 5.13 10.39 -4.20
N ALA A 46 6.28 10.50 -4.88
CA ALA A 46 7.56 10.23 -4.27
C ALA A 46 7.78 11.10 -3.02
N HIS A 47 8.38 10.52 -1.98
CA HIS A 47 8.62 11.12 -0.67
C HIS A 47 7.38 11.35 0.21
N ASP A 48 6.19 10.93 -0.23
CA ASP A 48 5.03 10.87 0.66
C ASP A 48 5.25 9.84 1.77
N ARG A 49 4.70 10.14 2.95
CA ARG A 49 4.61 9.21 4.07
C ARG A 49 3.20 9.26 4.66
N GLY A 50 2.54 8.12 4.78
CA GLY A 50 1.18 8.09 5.31
C GLY A 50 0.47 6.75 5.12
N ARG A 51 -0.85 6.82 4.94
CA ARG A 51 -1.73 5.66 4.89
C ARG A 51 -1.81 5.08 3.47
N LEU A 52 -1.77 3.77 3.41
CA LEU A 52 -2.05 2.96 2.22
C LEU A 52 -3.18 1.97 2.52
N VAL A 53 -4.23 2.01 1.72
CA VAL A 53 -5.35 1.06 1.81
C VAL A 53 -5.33 0.17 0.58
N LEU A 54 -5.23 -1.14 0.77
CA LEU A 54 -5.19 -2.12 -0.31
C LEU A 54 -6.31 -3.15 -0.18
N PRO A 55 -6.83 -3.69 -1.30
CA PRO A 55 -7.66 -4.87 -1.25
C PRO A 55 -6.83 -6.08 -0.81
N ARG A 56 -7.47 -7.03 -0.12
CA ARG A 56 -6.80 -8.23 0.42
C ARG A 56 -6.05 -9.04 -0.64
N TRP A 57 -6.61 -9.16 -1.85
CA TRP A 57 -5.93 -9.85 -2.95
C TRP A 57 -4.59 -9.21 -3.32
N ALA A 58 -4.48 -7.88 -3.27
CA ALA A 58 -3.24 -7.18 -3.62
C ALA A 58 -2.18 -7.39 -2.53
N VAL A 59 -2.59 -7.43 -1.26
CA VAL A 59 -1.69 -7.75 -0.14
C VAL A 59 -1.07 -9.13 -0.33
N HIS A 60 -1.88 -10.13 -0.69
CA HIS A 60 -1.41 -11.48 -0.97
C HIS A 60 -0.45 -11.54 -2.17
N ASP A 61 -0.80 -10.88 -3.28
CA ASP A 61 0.04 -10.84 -4.49
C ASP A 61 1.39 -10.15 -4.26
N LEU A 62 1.40 -9.11 -3.40
CA LEU A 62 2.61 -8.39 -3.02
C LEU A 62 3.44 -9.09 -1.93
N GLY A 63 2.94 -10.18 -1.35
CA GLY A 63 3.61 -10.88 -0.25
C GLY A 63 3.74 -10.04 1.02
N LEU A 64 2.86 -9.06 1.22
CA LEU A 64 2.87 -8.21 2.41
C LEU A 64 2.25 -8.96 3.60
N PRO A 65 2.86 -8.90 4.79
CA PRO A 65 2.23 -9.42 6.00
C PRO A 65 0.99 -8.57 6.32
N GLU A 66 -0.10 -9.23 6.70
CA GLU A 66 -1.24 -8.49 7.22
C GLU A 66 -0.86 -7.82 8.54
N PRO A 67 -1.19 -6.53 8.73
CA PRO A 67 -0.99 -5.85 9.99
C PRO A 67 -1.84 -6.55 11.05
N ALA A 68 -1.29 -6.68 12.26
CA ALA A 68 -2.03 -7.25 13.37
C ALA A 68 -3.32 -6.45 13.59
N ALA A 69 -4.46 -7.14 13.68
CA ALA A 69 -5.67 -6.54 14.19
C ALA A 69 -5.48 -6.38 15.70
N ASP A 70 -5.17 -5.16 16.13
CA ASP A 70 -5.22 -4.76 17.54
C ASP A 70 -6.69 -4.64 18.00
#